data_AF-A0A3M2JM19-F1
#
_entry.id   AF-A0A3M2JM19-F1
#
_cell.length_a   1.000
_cell.length_b   1.000
_cell.length_c   1.000
_cell.angle_alpha   90.00
_cell.angle_beta   90.00
_cell.angle_gamma   90.00
#
_symmetry.space_group_name_H-M   'P 1'
#
loop_
_entity.id
_entity.type
_entity.pdbx_description
1 polymer ?
#
loop_
_entity_poly.entity_id
_entity_poly.type
_entity_poly.pdbx_seq_one_letter_code
_entity_poly.pdbx_strand_id
1 'polypeptide(L)'
;KRWIYILLLFACLLPTLLAAQEHDRSRVEQELRHIKSLLDRTTALVNLLPDFANPEILIQIRQKLNEARHKFDQAVQLAREGHYNTPQFKVLIGQITGLLRQIEVLVQKHPVFRFKFQELLDRKIQRAEEAFRNAGGHNREALFLLNRARFYRLRAFGLFREGRTYAAIEYYRLAIHFADQVIHLLHPTDGDRDIRRWEEAYTDTRLLLERARALVEEHPRDAQLRNLLQRAESELREVERLVEQGSLSAARQKLTLVQRALYRLIDLTERLPEREIDRLRADLESLQFSLQTVEEKLTSAGSPAAKKLYRRAADLVRVIEGHIQRGQIRPARRKMFYANQLILKLYRLIEGEEASRPEILKRQLETAREDLEGLKRRPADWEGAQRFLEMIESNLDKAGEAINRQEWLQAAAHLRLANRLMVRYHRWLLKTELRTFSREQIATELQRLSQLLERLAEGPQADAEFRLRYQNATRLYELAQEAYQAGELEICRELTRLAIKLITGE
;
A
#
# COMPACT_ATOMS: atom_id res chain seq x y z
N LYS A 1 58.73 -29.53 -42.37
CA LYS A 1 57.96 -28.34 -42.82
C LYS A 1 56.44 -28.52 -42.72
N ARG A 2 55.82 -29.59 -43.27
CA ARG A 2 54.36 -29.84 -43.15
C ARG A 2 53.81 -29.91 -41.70
N TRP A 3 54.56 -30.53 -40.77
CA TRP A 3 54.18 -30.60 -39.35
C TRP A 3 54.09 -29.26 -38.62
N ILE A 4 54.88 -28.26 -39.05
CA ILE A 4 54.86 -26.92 -38.47
C ILE A 4 53.54 -26.23 -38.81
N TYR A 5 53.05 -26.39 -40.04
CA TYR A 5 51.76 -25.83 -40.45
C TYR A 5 50.57 -26.52 -39.76
N ILE A 6 50.64 -27.83 -39.51
CA ILE A 6 49.61 -28.57 -38.77
C ILE A 6 49.58 -28.14 -37.29
N LEU A 7 50.74 -27.99 -36.65
CA LEU A 7 50.85 -27.50 -35.28
C LEU A 7 50.40 -26.05 -35.13
N LEU A 8 50.70 -25.18 -36.11
CA LEU A 8 50.18 -23.81 -36.16
C LEU A 8 48.66 -23.77 -36.34
N LEU A 9 48.10 -24.62 -37.18
CA LEU A 9 46.65 -24.72 -37.37
C LEU A 9 45.96 -25.20 -36.08
N PHE A 10 46.53 -26.19 -35.40
CA PHE A 10 46.04 -26.68 -34.11
C PHE A 10 46.18 -25.60 -33.02
N ALA A 11 47.28 -24.86 -32.98
CA ALA A 11 47.51 -23.76 -32.04
C ALA A 11 46.58 -22.56 -32.29
N CYS A 12 46.11 -22.35 -33.51
CA CYS A 12 45.10 -21.33 -33.84
C CYS A 12 43.66 -21.81 -33.59
N LEU A 13 43.37 -23.11 -33.70
CA LEU A 13 42.03 -23.69 -33.47
C LEU A 13 41.77 -24.03 -32.01
N LEU A 14 42.79 -24.42 -31.23
CA LEU A 14 42.66 -24.72 -29.80
C LEU A 14 42.03 -23.57 -28.99
N PRO A 15 42.48 -22.30 -29.16
CA PRO A 15 41.91 -21.17 -28.45
C PRO A 15 40.44 -20.94 -28.82
N THR A 16 40.06 -21.14 -30.08
CA THR A 16 38.67 -21.00 -30.52
C THR A 16 37.76 -22.13 -30.01
N LEU A 17 38.27 -23.35 -29.92
CA LEU A 17 37.56 -24.49 -29.33
C LEU A 17 37.43 -24.35 -27.82
N LEU A 18 38.48 -23.90 -27.14
CA LEU A 18 38.46 -23.59 -25.70
C LEU A 18 37.50 -22.43 -25.41
N ALA A 19 37.52 -21.35 -26.19
CA ALA A 19 36.60 -20.23 -26.06
C ALA A 19 35.15 -20.63 -26.34
N ALA A 20 34.89 -21.51 -27.32
CA ALA A 20 33.55 -22.05 -27.59
C ALA A 20 33.05 -22.97 -26.47
N GLN A 21 33.91 -23.83 -25.90
CA GLN A 21 33.59 -24.65 -24.73
C GLN A 21 33.34 -23.80 -23.48
N GLU A 22 34.11 -22.73 -23.29
CA GLU A 22 33.94 -21.80 -22.17
C GLU A 22 32.63 -21.01 -22.29
N HIS A 23 32.23 -20.65 -23.52
CA HIS A 23 30.95 -20.03 -23.81
C HIS A 23 29.75 -20.97 -23.57
N ASP A 24 29.84 -22.23 -24.01
CA ASP A 24 28.81 -23.24 -23.76
C ASP A 24 28.69 -23.58 -22.27
N ARG A 25 29.83 -23.71 -21.57
CA ARG A 25 29.85 -23.93 -20.11
C ARG A 25 29.21 -22.78 -19.35
N SER A 26 29.52 -21.53 -19.73
CA SER A 26 28.89 -20.33 -19.16
C SER A 26 27.37 -20.35 -19.32
N ARG A 27 26.88 -20.72 -20.50
CA ARG A 27 25.45 -20.82 -20.80
C ARG A 27 24.76 -21.92 -20.00
N VAL A 28 25.37 -23.09 -19.87
CA VAL A 28 24.85 -24.21 -19.05
C VAL A 28 24.82 -23.82 -17.57
N GLU A 29 25.84 -23.13 -17.08
CA GLU A 29 25.87 -22.63 -15.70
C GLU A 29 24.78 -21.57 -15.45
N GLN A 30 24.45 -20.74 -16.45
CA GLN A 30 23.31 -19.82 -16.38
C GLN A 30 21.98 -20.57 -16.37
N GLU A 31 21.81 -21.59 -17.21
CA GLU A 31 20.59 -22.39 -17.28
C GLU A 31 20.35 -23.17 -15.97
N LEU A 32 21.40 -23.78 -15.41
CA LEU A 32 21.32 -24.44 -14.10
C LEU A 32 21.03 -23.44 -12.97
N ARG A 33 21.60 -22.23 -13.01
CA ARG A 33 21.25 -21.16 -12.07
C ARG A 33 19.80 -20.75 -12.18
N HIS A 34 19.29 -20.62 -13.40
CA HIS A 34 17.89 -20.28 -13.66
C HIS A 34 16.95 -21.37 -13.10
N ILE A 35 17.21 -22.64 -13.40
CA ILE A 35 16.42 -23.77 -12.91
C ILE A 35 16.48 -23.88 -11.39
N LYS A 36 17.65 -23.68 -10.79
CA LYS A 36 17.81 -23.63 -9.34
C LYS A 36 16.93 -22.53 -8.73
N SER A 37 16.92 -21.34 -9.33
CA SER A 37 16.05 -20.24 -8.89
C SER A 37 14.57 -20.62 -8.99
N LEU A 38 14.15 -21.30 -10.05
CA LEU A 38 12.76 -21.78 -10.18
C LEU A 38 12.41 -22.84 -9.14
N LEU A 39 13.31 -23.77 -8.84
CA LEU A 39 13.14 -24.77 -7.79
C LEU A 39 13.04 -24.15 -6.41
N ASP A 40 13.90 -23.18 -6.10
CA ASP A 40 13.91 -22.47 -4.82
C ASP A 40 12.61 -21.66 -4.64
N ARG A 41 12.17 -20.94 -5.69
CA ARG A 41 10.86 -20.25 -5.71
C ARG A 41 9.72 -21.22 -5.49
N THR A 42 9.68 -22.32 -6.25
CA THR A 42 8.63 -23.34 -6.13
C THR A 42 8.63 -23.99 -4.75
N THR A 43 9.79 -24.20 -4.15
CA THR A 43 9.90 -24.71 -2.78
C THR A 43 9.36 -23.73 -1.76
N ALA A 44 9.76 -22.45 -1.85
CA ALA A 44 9.22 -21.40 -0.98
C ALA A 44 7.70 -21.31 -1.11
N LEU A 45 7.18 -21.42 -2.34
CA LEU A 45 5.75 -21.46 -2.62
C LEU A 45 5.07 -22.66 -1.96
N VAL A 46 5.64 -23.86 -2.08
CA VAL A 46 5.10 -25.10 -1.50
C VAL A 46 5.14 -25.06 0.03
N ASN A 47 6.16 -24.44 0.63
CA ASN A 47 6.27 -24.29 2.08
C ASN A 47 5.28 -23.27 2.66
N LEU A 48 4.84 -22.30 1.86
CA LEU A 48 3.82 -21.32 2.24
C LEU A 48 2.39 -21.86 2.12
N LEU A 49 2.23 -23.06 1.56
CA LEU A 49 0.93 -23.70 1.43
C LEU A 49 0.40 -24.08 2.82
N PRO A 50 -0.77 -23.56 3.26
CA PRO A 50 -1.35 -23.95 4.54
C PRO A 50 -1.77 -25.42 4.52
N ASP A 51 -1.80 -26.05 5.70
CA ASP A 51 -2.32 -27.41 5.83
C ASP A 51 -3.79 -27.45 5.39
N PHE A 52 -4.06 -28.12 4.26
CA PHE A 52 -5.40 -28.14 3.66
C PHE A 52 -6.20 -29.37 4.09
N ALA A 53 -7.53 -29.23 3.97
CA ALA A 53 -8.48 -30.33 4.11
C ALA A 53 -8.31 -31.46 3.07
N ASN A 54 -7.54 -31.24 1.98
CA ASN A 54 -7.20 -32.28 1.01
C ASN A 54 -5.66 -32.52 1.00
N PRO A 55 -5.15 -33.46 1.82
CA PRO A 55 -3.72 -33.74 1.93
C PRO A 55 -3.12 -34.36 0.67
N GLU A 56 -3.92 -35.01 -0.19
CA GLU A 56 -3.43 -35.67 -1.41
C GLU A 56 -2.78 -34.70 -2.39
N ILE A 57 -3.34 -33.50 -2.57
CA ILE A 57 -2.79 -32.53 -3.51
C ILE A 57 -1.46 -31.98 -3.00
N LEU A 58 -1.34 -31.75 -1.69
CA LEU A 58 -0.06 -31.38 -1.07
C LEU A 58 0.99 -32.48 -1.23
N ILE A 59 0.59 -33.73 -1.02
CA ILE A 59 1.47 -34.89 -1.22
C ILE A 59 1.94 -34.96 -2.68
N GLN A 60 1.03 -34.82 -3.66
CA GLN A 60 1.37 -34.81 -5.07
C GLN A 60 2.31 -33.66 -5.46
N ILE A 61 2.07 -32.45 -4.94
CA ILE A 61 2.93 -31.29 -5.18
C ILE A 61 4.33 -31.52 -4.58
N ARG A 62 4.41 -32.03 -3.34
CA ARG A 62 5.69 -32.33 -2.67
C ARG A 62 6.46 -33.45 -3.37
N GLN A 63 5.77 -34.50 -3.83
CA GLN A 63 6.37 -35.58 -4.62
C GLN A 63 6.97 -35.05 -5.92
N LYS A 64 6.22 -34.25 -6.69
CA LYS A 64 6.70 -33.64 -7.93
C LYS A 64 7.88 -32.69 -7.69
N LEU A 65 7.86 -31.94 -6.58
CA LEU A 65 8.95 -31.04 -6.22
C LEU A 65 10.23 -31.82 -5.85
N ASN A 66 10.10 -32.91 -5.09
CA ASN A 66 11.21 -33.78 -4.74
C ASN A 66 11.79 -34.48 -5.97
N GLU A 67 10.93 -34.93 -6.89
CA GLU A 67 11.37 -35.50 -8.17
C GLU A 67 12.13 -34.47 -9.02
N ALA A 68 11.65 -33.23 -9.08
CA ALA A 68 12.32 -32.15 -9.79
C ALA A 68 13.69 -31.81 -9.18
N ARG A 69 13.81 -31.83 -7.84
CA ARG A 69 15.08 -31.66 -7.12
C ARG A 69 16.07 -32.77 -7.43
N HIS A 70 15.62 -34.02 -7.38
CA HIS A 70 16.47 -35.17 -7.70
C HIS A 70 17.00 -35.11 -9.15
N LYS A 71 16.13 -34.75 -10.11
CA LYS A 71 16.55 -34.59 -11.51
C LYS A 71 17.51 -33.40 -11.70
N PHE A 72 17.35 -32.34 -10.92
CA PHE A 72 18.28 -31.22 -10.91
C PHE A 72 19.66 -31.61 -10.40
N ASP A 73 19.74 -32.38 -9.32
CA ASP A 73 21.02 -32.87 -8.78
C ASP A 73 21.75 -33.76 -9.82
N GLN A 74 21.01 -34.60 -10.55
CA GLN A 74 21.54 -35.38 -11.67
C GLN A 74 22.06 -34.48 -12.81
N ALA A 75 21.33 -33.42 -13.17
CA ALA A 75 21.76 -32.48 -14.19
C ALA A 75 23.03 -31.71 -13.78
N VAL A 76 23.13 -31.31 -12.50
CA VAL A 76 24.33 -30.68 -11.93
C VAL A 76 25.52 -31.64 -11.99
N GLN A 77 25.31 -32.91 -11.66
CA GLN A 77 26.36 -33.92 -11.73
C GLN A 77 26.86 -34.11 -13.17
N LEU A 78 25.95 -34.28 -14.15
CA LEU A 78 26.32 -34.38 -15.56
C LEU A 78 27.05 -33.13 -16.06
N ALA A 79 26.66 -31.94 -15.61
CA ALA A 79 27.36 -30.70 -15.97
C ALA A 79 28.78 -30.63 -15.38
N ARG A 80 28.97 -31.09 -14.13
CA ARG A 80 30.29 -31.18 -13.49
C ARG A 80 31.22 -32.17 -14.18
N GLU A 81 30.67 -33.28 -14.66
CA GLU A 81 31.37 -34.32 -15.42
C GLU A 81 31.63 -33.90 -16.90
N GLY A 82 31.14 -32.72 -17.33
CA GLY A 82 31.33 -32.22 -18.70
C GLY A 82 30.33 -32.78 -19.72
N HIS A 83 29.32 -33.52 -19.27
CA HIS A 83 28.30 -34.17 -20.11
C HIS A 83 27.06 -33.30 -20.38
N TYR A 84 27.22 -31.97 -20.39
CA TYR A 84 26.12 -31.01 -20.57
C TYR A 84 25.55 -30.94 -22.00
N ASN A 85 26.33 -31.34 -23.02
CA ASN A 85 25.87 -31.40 -24.41
C ASN A 85 25.17 -32.73 -24.76
N THR A 86 24.95 -33.62 -23.79
CA THR A 86 24.29 -34.91 -24.03
C THR A 86 22.77 -34.75 -24.20
N PRO A 87 22.13 -35.62 -25.00
CA PRO A 87 20.66 -35.69 -25.06
C PRO A 87 20.04 -35.91 -23.68
N GLN A 88 20.73 -36.66 -22.81
CA GLN A 88 20.30 -36.96 -21.46
C GLN A 88 20.22 -35.70 -20.58
N PHE A 89 21.20 -34.79 -20.66
CA PHE A 89 21.13 -33.50 -19.97
C PHE A 89 19.91 -32.69 -20.43
N LYS A 90 19.71 -32.55 -21.75
CA LYS A 90 18.55 -31.82 -22.31
C LYS A 90 17.22 -32.41 -21.88
N VAL A 91 17.11 -33.74 -21.84
CA VAL A 91 15.92 -34.45 -21.35
C VAL A 91 15.67 -34.15 -19.87
N LEU A 92 16.70 -34.15 -19.02
CA LEU A 92 16.55 -33.80 -17.60
C LEU A 92 16.04 -32.37 -17.41
N ILE A 93 16.60 -31.41 -18.15
CA ILE A 93 16.15 -30.01 -18.12
C ILE A 93 14.67 -29.89 -18.53
N GLY A 94 14.26 -30.58 -19.60
CA GLY A 94 12.87 -30.65 -20.04
C GLY A 94 11.93 -31.30 -19.01
N GLN A 95 12.39 -32.34 -18.32
CA GLN A 95 11.62 -33.00 -17.27
C GLN A 95 11.45 -32.11 -16.03
N ILE A 96 12.51 -31.41 -15.60
CA ILE A 96 12.44 -30.48 -14.47
C ILE A 96 11.43 -29.36 -14.76
N THR A 97 11.55 -28.71 -15.92
CA THR A 97 10.62 -27.65 -16.33
C THR A 97 9.18 -28.15 -16.48
N GLY A 98 8.99 -29.37 -17.00
CA GLY A 98 7.69 -30.04 -17.06
C GLY A 98 7.07 -30.29 -15.69
N LEU A 99 7.84 -30.78 -14.71
CA LEU A 99 7.38 -31.02 -13.34
C LEU A 99 6.99 -29.71 -12.64
N LEU A 100 7.82 -28.67 -12.78
CA LEU A 100 7.52 -27.33 -12.25
C LEU A 100 6.22 -26.77 -12.83
N ARG A 101 6.00 -26.92 -14.15
CA ARG A 101 4.75 -26.51 -14.80
C ARG A 101 3.54 -27.33 -14.34
N GLN A 102 3.70 -28.61 -14.03
CA GLN A 102 2.61 -29.40 -13.45
C GLN A 102 2.23 -28.92 -12.05
N ILE A 103 3.22 -28.56 -11.22
CA ILE A 103 2.98 -27.93 -9.91
C ILE A 103 2.22 -26.62 -10.09
N GLU A 104 2.60 -25.79 -11.06
CA GLU A 104 1.89 -24.55 -11.41
C GLU A 104 0.40 -24.80 -11.68
N VAL A 105 0.12 -25.75 -12.56
CA VAL A 105 -1.24 -26.05 -13.00
C VAL A 105 -2.08 -26.58 -11.84
N LEU A 106 -1.50 -27.41 -10.96
CA LEU A 106 -2.17 -27.90 -9.76
C LEU A 106 -2.51 -26.75 -8.81
N VAL A 107 -1.59 -25.81 -8.59
CA VAL A 107 -1.82 -24.64 -7.73
C VAL A 107 -2.82 -23.66 -8.37
N GLN A 108 -2.77 -23.47 -9.68
CA GLN A 108 -3.65 -22.56 -10.43
C GLN A 108 -5.09 -23.06 -10.49
N LYS A 109 -5.30 -24.34 -10.80
CA LYS A 109 -6.63 -24.90 -11.03
C LYS A 109 -7.40 -25.18 -9.76
N HIS A 110 -6.72 -25.27 -8.62
CA HIS A 110 -7.36 -25.68 -7.38
C HIS A 110 -7.84 -24.46 -6.56
N PRO A 111 -9.17 -24.23 -6.46
CA PRO A 111 -9.74 -22.97 -5.95
C PRO A 111 -9.40 -22.69 -4.48
N VAL A 112 -9.15 -23.75 -3.69
CA VAL A 112 -8.80 -23.63 -2.27
C VAL A 112 -7.47 -22.90 -2.05
N PHE A 113 -6.49 -23.04 -2.97
CA PHE A 113 -5.21 -22.34 -2.84
C PHE A 113 -5.39 -20.83 -2.85
N ARG A 114 -6.22 -20.34 -3.78
CA ARG A 114 -6.54 -18.91 -3.89
C ARG A 114 -7.09 -18.37 -2.57
N PHE A 115 -8.14 -19.01 -2.07
CA PHE A 115 -8.82 -18.56 -0.87
C PHE A 115 -7.92 -18.63 0.36
N LYS A 116 -7.11 -19.69 0.47
CA LYS A 116 -6.24 -19.90 1.62
C LYS A 116 -5.00 -19.01 1.61
N PHE A 117 -4.40 -18.72 0.46
CA PHE A 117 -3.35 -17.71 0.35
C PHE A 117 -3.87 -16.32 0.70
N GLN A 118 -5.07 -15.99 0.21
CA GLN A 118 -5.73 -14.74 0.55
C GLN A 118 -6.00 -14.64 2.06
N GLU A 119 -6.58 -15.68 2.66
CA GLU A 119 -6.86 -15.78 4.10
C GLU A 119 -5.57 -15.67 4.94
N LEU A 120 -4.51 -16.39 4.57
CA LEU A 120 -3.24 -16.37 5.28
C LEU A 120 -2.56 -15.00 5.18
N LEU A 121 -2.57 -14.39 4.00
CA LEU A 121 -2.03 -13.05 3.80
C LEU A 121 -2.84 -11.98 4.55
N ASP A 122 -4.16 -12.05 4.49
CA ASP A 122 -5.03 -11.11 5.20
C ASP A 122 -4.83 -11.25 6.72
N ARG A 123 -4.72 -12.48 7.25
CA ARG A 123 -4.35 -12.72 8.65
C ARG A 123 -2.98 -12.18 9.01
N LYS A 124 -1.97 -12.37 8.16
CA LYS A 124 -0.60 -11.87 8.39
C LYS A 124 -0.55 -10.35 8.39
N ILE A 125 -1.19 -9.70 7.42
CA ILE A 125 -1.31 -8.25 7.37
C ILE A 125 -2.10 -7.75 8.58
N GLN A 126 -3.21 -8.39 8.95
CA GLN A 126 -3.98 -8.02 10.14
C GLN A 126 -3.14 -8.10 11.42
N ARG A 127 -2.36 -9.18 11.62
CA ARG A 127 -1.41 -9.29 12.73
C ARG A 127 -0.34 -8.20 12.72
N ALA A 128 0.15 -7.82 11.54
CA ALA A 128 1.09 -6.72 11.39
C ALA A 128 0.46 -5.35 11.70
N GLU A 129 -0.80 -5.16 11.33
CA GLU A 129 -1.60 -3.96 11.66
C GLU A 129 -1.87 -3.88 13.15
N GLU A 130 -2.23 -5.00 13.78
CA GLU A 130 -2.39 -5.14 15.23
C GLU A 130 -1.08 -4.85 15.96
N ALA A 131 0.04 -5.46 15.55
CA ALA A 131 1.36 -5.16 16.11
C ALA A 131 1.70 -3.67 16.00
N PHE A 132 1.45 -3.06 14.83
CA PHE A 132 1.64 -1.63 14.59
C PHE A 132 0.78 -0.75 15.50
N ARG A 133 -0.49 -1.12 15.70
CA ARG A 133 -1.40 -0.41 16.61
C ARG A 133 -0.98 -0.57 18.07
N ASN A 134 -0.62 -1.78 18.48
CA ASN A 134 -0.19 -2.11 19.85
C ASN A 134 1.12 -1.40 20.22
N ALA A 135 2.01 -1.19 19.27
CA ALA A 135 3.23 -0.41 19.45
C ALA A 135 3.02 1.12 19.34
N GLY A 136 1.78 1.60 19.41
CA GLY A 136 1.44 3.04 19.42
C GLY A 136 1.41 3.73 18.05
N GLY A 137 1.61 3.01 16.94
CA GLY A 137 1.36 3.52 15.59
C GLY A 137 2.29 4.66 15.12
N HIS A 138 3.44 4.86 15.78
CA HIS A 138 4.36 5.96 15.48
C HIS A 138 5.64 5.53 14.76
N ASN A 139 5.91 4.22 14.66
CA ASN A 139 7.10 3.70 14.00
C ASN A 139 7.01 3.88 12.47
N ARG A 140 7.69 4.89 11.93
CA ARG A 140 7.69 5.22 10.49
C ARG A 140 8.19 4.09 9.60
N GLU A 141 9.13 3.29 10.11
CA GLU A 141 9.67 2.14 9.39
C GLU A 141 8.64 1.01 9.33
N ALA A 142 8.00 0.69 10.45
CA ALA A 142 6.90 -0.28 10.48
C ALA A 142 5.74 0.15 9.57
N LEU A 143 5.37 1.44 9.57
CA LEU A 143 4.34 1.97 8.68
C LEU A 143 4.73 1.85 7.20
N PHE A 144 5.99 2.09 6.85
CA PHE A 144 6.50 1.92 5.50
C PHE A 144 6.40 0.45 5.05
N LEU A 145 6.89 -0.48 5.87
CA LEU A 145 6.86 -1.92 5.59
C LEU A 145 5.41 -2.43 5.50
N LEU A 146 4.52 -1.97 6.37
CA LEU A 146 3.09 -2.31 6.34
C LEU A 146 2.42 -1.83 5.05
N ASN A 147 2.71 -0.60 4.61
CA ASN A 147 2.20 -0.09 3.34
C ASN A 147 2.75 -0.87 2.15
N ARG A 148 3.99 -1.40 2.23
CA ARG A 148 4.54 -2.32 1.22
C ARG A 148 3.83 -3.66 1.21
N ALA A 149 3.55 -4.24 2.37
CA ALA A 149 2.75 -5.47 2.47
C ALA A 149 1.38 -5.30 1.78
N ARG A 150 0.68 -4.20 2.08
CA ARG A 150 -0.61 -3.86 1.46
C ARG A 150 -0.51 -3.65 -0.06
N PHE A 151 0.53 -2.97 -0.53
CA PHE A 151 0.78 -2.77 -1.97
C PHE A 151 0.95 -4.09 -2.70
N TYR A 152 1.79 -4.99 -2.18
CA TYR A 152 2.03 -6.28 -2.81
C TYR A 152 0.83 -7.23 -2.71
N ARG A 153 0.02 -7.14 -1.65
CA ARG A 153 -1.30 -7.82 -1.60
C ARG A 153 -2.19 -7.41 -2.78
N LEU A 154 -2.33 -6.10 -3.03
CA LEU A 154 -3.16 -5.59 -4.12
C LEU A 154 -2.63 -6.02 -5.49
N ARG A 155 -1.30 -6.04 -5.69
CA ARG A 155 -0.68 -6.53 -6.92
C ARG A 155 -0.90 -8.03 -7.12
N ALA A 156 -0.75 -8.83 -6.06
CA ALA A 156 -1.02 -10.25 -6.10
C ALA A 156 -2.47 -10.54 -6.49
N PHE A 157 -3.45 -9.83 -5.91
CA PHE A 157 -4.85 -9.96 -6.30
C PHE A 157 -5.11 -9.59 -7.76
N GLY A 158 -4.48 -8.53 -8.27
CA GLY A 158 -4.59 -8.12 -9.67
C GLY A 158 -4.11 -9.22 -10.62
N LEU A 159 -2.90 -9.73 -10.40
CA LEU A 159 -2.31 -10.78 -11.23
C LEU A 159 -3.06 -12.10 -11.14
N PHE A 160 -3.61 -12.41 -9.96
CA PHE A 160 -4.43 -13.60 -9.78
C PHE A 160 -5.72 -13.50 -10.61
N ARG A 161 -6.37 -12.33 -10.64
CA ARG A 161 -7.57 -12.09 -11.49
C ARG A 161 -7.26 -12.18 -12.98
N GLU A 162 -6.03 -11.87 -13.38
CA GLU A 162 -5.53 -11.97 -14.76
C GLU A 162 -5.07 -13.40 -15.12
N GLY A 163 -5.23 -14.38 -14.22
CA GLY A 163 -4.80 -15.76 -14.45
C GLY A 163 -3.28 -16.00 -14.36
N ARG A 164 -2.52 -14.99 -13.92
CA ARG A 164 -1.05 -15.03 -13.76
C ARG A 164 -0.66 -15.54 -12.37
N THR A 165 -0.93 -16.81 -12.11
CA THR A 165 -0.87 -17.40 -10.76
C THR A 165 0.53 -17.39 -10.14
N TYR A 166 1.59 -17.80 -10.82
CA TYR A 166 2.94 -17.74 -10.24
C TYR A 166 3.37 -16.33 -9.87
N ALA A 167 3.14 -15.37 -10.78
CA ALA A 167 3.45 -13.98 -10.50
C ALA A 167 2.66 -13.47 -9.29
N ALA A 168 1.37 -13.81 -9.19
CA ALA A 168 0.54 -13.46 -8.06
C ALA A 168 1.07 -14.02 -6.74
N ILE A 169 1.49 -15.30 -6.70
CA ILE A 169 1.97 -15.91 -5.46
C ILE A 169 3.34 -15.36 -5.05
N GLU A 170 4.20 -14.96 -5.98
CA GLU A 170 5.41 -14.22 -5.63
C GLU A 170 5.10 -12.91 -4.92
N TYR A 171 4.10 -12.15 -5.40
CA TYR A 171 3.65 -10.95 -4.69
C TYR A 171 2.97 -11.26 -3.35
N TYR A 172 2.30 -12.41 -3.20
CA TYR A 172 1.84 -12.87 -1.90
C TYR A 172 2.99 -13.15 -0.93
N ARG A 173 4.04 -13.84 -1.39
CA ARG A 173 5.24 -14.10 -0.59
C ARG A 173 5.88 -12.80 -0.11
N LEU A 174 6.04 -11.83 -1.01
CA LEU A 174 6.55 -10.50 -0.65
C LEU A 174 5.65 -9.81 0.37
N ALA A 175 4.34 -9.85 0.17
CA ALA A 175 3.40 -9.24 1.10
C ALA A 175 3.45 -9.86 2.51
N ILE A 176 3.56 -11.19 2.59
CA ILE A 176 3.76 -11.92 3.86
C ILE A 176 5.08 -11.52 4.50
N HIS A 177 6.18 -11.51 3.73
CA HIS A 177 7.51 -11.14 4.20
C HIS A 177 7.51 -9.75 4.84
N PHE A 178 6.94 -8.74 4.18
CA PHE A 178 6.84 -7.39 4.74
C PHE A 178 5.94 -7.33 5.98
N ALA A 179 4.85 -8.09 6.01
CA ALA A 179 4.00 -8.17 7.20
C ALA A 179 4.76 -8.79 8.39
N ASP A 180 5.53 -9.85 8.15
CA ASP A 180 6.37 -10.48 9.17
C ASP A 180 7.49 -9.54 9.67
N GLN A 181 8.11 -8.76 8.78
CA GLN A 181 9.08 -7.73 9.19
C GLN A 181 8.46 -6.67 10.10
N VAL A 182 7.21 -6.25 9.85
CA VAL A 182 6.48 -5.33 10.74
C VAL A 182 6.27 -5.95 12.11
N ILE A 183 5.78 -7.19 12.15
CA ILE A 183 5.55 -7.91 13.41
C ILE A 183 6.86 -8.03 14.20
N HIS A 184 7.96 -8.39 13.54
CA HIS A 184 9.27 -8.55 14.17
C HIS A 184 9.88 -7.23 14.65
N LEU A 185 9.76 -6.16 13.87
CA LEU A 185 10.26 -4.84 14.24
C LEU A 185 9.60 -4.31 15.51
N LEU A 186 8.35 -4.73 15.77
CA LEU A 186 7.52 -4.21 16.86
C LEU A 186 7.41 -5.19 18.04
N HIS A 187 7.62 -6.47 17.80
CA HIS A 187 7.67 -7.53 18.80
C HIS A 187 8.89 -8.44 18.55
N PRO A 188 10.09 -8.02 18.99
CA PRO A 188 11.26 -8.88 18.95
C PRO A 188 11.03 -10.07 19.90
N THR A 189 11.01 -11.29 19.37
CA THR A 189 11.02 -12.51 20.20
C THR A 189 12.45 -12.97 20.42
N ASP A 190 12.81 -13.27 21.67
CA ASP A 190 14.16 -13.69 22.10
C ASP A 190 14.67 -15.00 21.45
N GLY A 191 15.98 -15.01 21.21
CA GLY A 191 16.89 -16.15 21.43
C GLY A 191 17.06 -17.15 20.29
N ASP A 192 16.21 -18.18 20.21
CA ASP A 192 16.54 -19.41 19.47
C ASP A 192 15.73 -19.66 18.19
N ARG A 193 14.69 -18.87 17.92
CA ARG A 193 14.00 -18.88 16.61
C ARG A 193 14.77 -18.10 15.52
N ASP A 194 15.92 -17.55 15.87
CA ASP A 194 16.63 -16.55 15.10
C ASP A 194 17.53 -17.12 13.98
N ILE A 195 18.00 -18.36 14.11
CA ILE A 195 18.90 -18.99 13.12
C ILE A 195 18.12 -19.51 11.90
N ARG A 196 17.01 -20.24 12.10
CA ARG A 196 16.17 -20.69 10.96
C ARG A 196 15.56 -19.52 10.19
N ARG A 197 15.15 -18.46 10.89
CA ARG A 197 14.63 -17.22 10.29
C ARG A 197 15.71 -16.44 9.54
N TRP A 198 16.96 -16.53 9.98
CA TRP A 198 18.10 -15.97 9.26
C TRP A 198 18.29 -16.66 7.91
N GLU A 199 18.29 -18.00 7.90
CA GLU A 199 18.42 -18.79 6.66
C GLU A 199 17.29 -18.49 5.68
N GLU A 200 16.05 -18.37 6.14
CA GLU A 200 14.89 -17.96 5.33
C GLU A 200 15.07 -16.54 4.76
N ALA A 201 15.39 -15.55 5.61
CA ALA A 201 15.56 -14.16 5.17
C ALA A 201 16.73 -13.99 4.20
N TYR A 202 17.82 -14.72 4.42
CA TYR A 202 18.99 -14.72 3.55
C TYR A 202 18.67 -15.38 2.20
N THR A 203 17.96 -16.51 2.20
CA THR A 203 17.48 -17.18 0.97
C THR A 203 16.53 -16.29 0.16
N ASP A 204 15.57 -15.64 0.83
CA ASP A 204 14.66 -14.67 0.23
C ASP A 204 15.41 -13.50 -0.44
N THR A 205 16.46 -13.01 0.23
CA THR A 205 17.29 -11.91 -0.28
C THR A 205 18.10 -12.32 -1.50
N ARG A 206 18.60 -13.56 -1.54
CA ARG A 206 19.26 -14.11 -2.74
C ARG A 206 18.30 -14.25 -3.91
N LEU A 207 17.07 -14.71 -3.67
CA LEU A 207 16.03 -14.76 -4.70
C LEU A 207 15.69 -13.37 -5.26
N LEU A 208 15.63 -12.36 -4.40
CA LEU A 208 15.45 -10.96 -4.78
C LEU A 208 16.62 -10.42 -5.60
N LEU A 209 17.85 -10.78 -5.23
CA LEU A 209 19.05 -10.38 -5.94
C LEU A 209 19.07 -10.94 -7.36
N GLU A 210 18.77 -12.24 -7.52
CA GLU A 210 18.70 -12.87 -8.86
C GLU A 210 17.62 -12.22 -9.73
N ARG A 211 16.46 -11.87 -9.15
CA ARG A 211 15.42 -11.14 -9.88
C ARG A 211 15.88 -9.73 -10.26
N ALA A 212 16.54 -9.03 -9.34
CA ALA A 212 17.09 -7.71 -9.59
C ALA A 212 18.15 -7.75 -10.71
N ARG A 213 19.02 -8.76 -10.74
CA ARG A 213 19.98 -8.99 -11.83
C ARG A 213 19.30 -9.11 -13.18
N ALA A 214 18.34 -10.03 -13.30
CA ALA A 214 17.59 -10.23 -14.55
C ALA A 214 16.91 -8.93 -15.02
N LEU A 215 16.33 -8.17 -14.08
CA LEU A 215 15.70 -6.89 -14.38
C LEU A 215 16.70 -5.80 -14.79
N VAL A 216 17.90 -5.73 -14.20
CA VAL A 216 18.93 -4.77 -14.66
C VAL A 216 19.49 -5.16 -16.01
N GLU A 217 19.61 -6.46 -16.31
CA GLU A 217 20.03 -6.95 -17.64
C GLU A 217 19.08 -6.52 -18.76
N GLU A 218 17.78 -6.40 -18.47
CA GLU A 218 16.77 -5.84 -19.40
C GLU A 218 16.95 -4.32 -19.65
N HIS A 219 17.69 -3.61 -18.78
CA HIS A 219 17.91 -2.16 -18.87
C HIS A 219 19.43 -1.81 -18.88
N PRO A 220 20.20 -2.29 -19.86
CA PRO A 220 21.67 -2.25 -19.83
C PRO A 220 22.28 -0.84 -19.90
N ARG A 221 21.48 0.18 -20.25
CA ARG A 221 21.93 1.58 -20.33
C ARG A 221 21.70 2.37 -19.04
N ASP A 222 20.93 1.86 -18.09
CA ASP A 222 20.62 2.58 -16.85
C ASP A 222 21.77 2.42 -15.84
N ALA A 223 22.57 3.48 -15.67
CA ALA A 223 23.69 3.51 -14.73
C ALA A 223 23.21 3.53 -13.26
N GLN A 224 22.04 4.09 -12.98
CA GLN A 224 21.49 4.14 -11.63
C GLN A 224 21.11 2.74 -11.16
N LEU A 225 20.46 1.95 -12.02
CA LEU A 225 20.08 0.57 -11.72
C LEU A 225 21.30 -0.32 -11.48
N ARG A 226 22.33 -0.20 -12.33
CA ARG A 226 23.59 -0.95 -12.19
C ARG A 226 24.34 -0.61 -10.90
N ASN A 227 24.46 0.67 -10.57
CA ASN A 227 25.10 1.10 -9.32
C ASN A 227 24.34 0.61 -8.09
N LEU A 228 23.01 0.59 -8.14
CA LEU A 228 22.16 0.12 -7.04
C LEU A 228 22.27 -1.40 -6.86
N LEU A 229 22.37 -2.15 -7.97
CA LEU A 229 22.61 -3.58 -7.96
C LEU A 229 23.99 -3.90 -7.38
N GLN A 230 25.04 -3.25 -7.89
CA GLN A 230 26.42 -3.47 -7.45
C GLN A 230 26.59 -3.16 -5.96
N ARG A 231 25.93 -2.11 -5.47
CA ARG A 231 25.91 -1.80 -4.04
C ARG A 231 25.16 -2.85 -3.23
N ALA A 232 24.00 -3.33 -3.69
CA ALA A 232 23.29 -4.40 -3.00
C ALA A 232 24.12 -5.70 -2.94
N GLU A 233 24.86 -6.02 -4.00
CA GLU A 233 25.77 -7.17 -4.03
C GLU A 233 26.97 -7.02 -3.09
N SER A 234 27.60 -5.84 -3.03
CA SER A 234 28.71 -5.61 -2.12
C SER A 234 28.27 -5.69 -0.66
N GLU A 235 27.11 -5.11 -0.35
CA GLU A 235 26.52 -5.11 0.98
C GLU A 235 26.12 -6.53 1.41
N LEU A 236 25.64 -7.37 0.48
CA LEU A 236 25.33 -8.78 0.76
C LEU A 236 26.59 -9.62 1.06
N ARG A 237 27.72 -9.36 0.40
CA ARG A 237 29.00 -10.00 0.75
C ARG A 237 29.49 -9.59 2.14
N GLU A 238 29.25 -8.36 2.53
CA GLU A 238 29.61 -7.89 3.87
C GLU A 238 28.70 -8.50 4.94
N VAL A 239 27.42 -8.71 4.63
CA VAL A 239 26.50 -9.48 5.46
C VAL A 239 27.03 -10.90 5.70
N GLU A 240 27.49 -11.59 4.65
CA GLU A 240 28.09 -12.93 4.78
C GLU A 240 29.29 -12.94 5.73
N ARG A 241 30.20 -11.96 5.61
CA ARG A 241 31.35 -11.82 6.52
C ARG A 241 30.93 -11.56 7.97
N LEU A 242 29.90 -10.75 8.20
CA LEU A 242 29.40 -10.47 9.56
C LEU A 242 28.81 -11.73 10.21
N VAL A 243 28.22 -12.63 9.42
CA VAL A 243 27.77 -13.95 9.90
C VAL A 243 28.95 -14.84 10.27
N GLU A 244 29.97 -14.92 9.42
CA GLU A 244 31.20 -15.69 9.69
C GLU A 244 31.91 -15.21 10.96
N GLN A 245 31.82 -13.91 11.27
CA GLN A 245 32.37 -13.28 12.48
C GLN A 245 31.46 -13.45 13.72
N GLY A 246 30.36 -14.19 13.63
CA GLY A 246 29.41 -14.39 14.74
C GLY A 246 28.55 -13.17 15.07
N SER A 247 28.61 -12.09 14.28
CA SER A 247 27.90 -10.83 14.50
C SER A 247 26.52 -10.81 13.83
N LEU A 248 25.65 -11.75 14.23
CA LEU A 248 24.32 -11.96 13.61
C LEU A 248 23.40 -10.73 13.65
N SER A 249 23.44 -9.94 14.72
CA SER A 249 22.62 -8.72 14.84
C SER A 249 23.01 -7.66 13.78
N ALA A 250 24.31 -7.44 13.60
CA ALA A 250 24.84 -6.53 12.57
C ALA A 250 24.56 -7.05 11.16
N ALA A 251 24.74 -8.36 10.94
CA ALA A 251 24.43 -9.02 9.68
C ALA A 251 22.95 -8.82 9.28
N ARG A 252 22.01 -8.89 10.23
CA ARG A 252 20.57 -8.67 10.00
C ARG A 252 20.21 -7.24 9.63
N GLN A 253 20.74 -6.27 10.36
CA GLN A 253 20.53 -4.86 10.04
C GLN A 253 20.99 -4.56 8.62
N LYS A 254 22.14 -5.11 8.25
CA LYS A 254 22.74 -4.93 6.93
C LYS A 254 22.00 -5.72 5.84
N LEU A 255 21.50 -6.91 6.15
CA LEU A 255 20.63 -7.68 5.24
C LEU A 255 19.33 -6.93 4.93
N THR A 256 18.76 -6.23 5.93
CA THR A 256 17.58 -5.38 5.72
C THR A 256 17.87 -4.22 4.77
N LEU A 257 19.07 -3.63 4.84
CA LEU A 257 19.51 -2.60 3.90
C LEU A 257 19.69 -3.14 2.47
N VAL A 258 20.26 -4.34 2.33
CA VAL A 258 20.36 -5.05 1.05
C VAL A 258 18.98 -5.26 0.46
N GLN A 259 18.05 -5.82 1.24
CA GLN A 259 16.67 -6.04 0.81
C GLN A 259 16.02 -4.73 0.34
N ARG A 260 16.13 -3.64 1.10
CA ARG A 260 15.60 -2.32 0.70
C ARG A 260 16.17 -1.84 -0.63
N ALA A 261 17.47 -2.03 -0.86
CA ALA A 261 18.10 -1.68 -2.12
C ALA A 261 17.57 -2.53 -3.28
N LEU A 262 17.49 -3.85 -3.11
CA LEU A 262 16.98 -4.77 -4.12
C LEU A 262 15.50 -4.49 -4.45
N TYR A 263 14.67 -4.21 -3.46
CA TYR A 263 13.29 -3.81 -3.69
C TYR A 263 13.18 -2.48 -4.43
N ARG A 264 14.01 -1.49 -4.08
CA ARG A 264 14.06 -0.21 -4.79
C ARG A 264 14.47 -0.40 -6.26
N LEU A 265 15.37 -1.33 -6.53
CA LEU A 265 15.81 -1.67 -7.88
C LEU A 265 14.68 -2.34 -8.67
N ILE A 266 14.00 -3.33 -8.10
CA ILE A 266 12.84 -4.01 -8.72
C ILE A 266 11.74 -2.98 -9.03
N ASP A 267 11.48 -2.07 -8.09
CA ASP A 267 10.56 -0.95 -8.23
C ASP A 267 10.89 0.00 -9.39
N LEU A 268 12.18 0.17 -9.70
CA LEU A 268 12.67 1.05 -10.75
C LEU A 268 12.69 0.36 -12.13
N THR A 269 12.69 -0.98 -12.16
CA THR A 269 12.80 -1.80 -13.37
C THR A 269 11.48 -2.39 -13.85
N GLU A 270 10.51 -2.61 -12.96
CA GLU A 270 9.17 -3.07 -13.36
C GLU A 270 8.47 -2.01 -14.21
N ARG A 271 8.44 -2.24 -15.53
CA ARG A 271 7.59 -1.53 -16.48
C ARG A 271 6.13 -1.68 -16.03
N LEU A 272 5.50 -0.58 -15.69
CA LEU A 272 4.06 -0.53 -15.45
C LEU A 272 3.35 -0.74 -16.80
N PRO A 273 2.30 -1.56 -16.86
CA PRO A 273 1.60 -1.85 -18.12
C PRO A 273 1.07 -0.56 -18.75
N GLU A 274 1.06 -0.46 -20.07
CA GLU A 274 0.57 0.68 -20.87
C GLU A 274 -0.79 1.22 -20.38
N ARG A 275 -1.63 0.33 -19.82
CA ARG A 275 -2.89 0.66 -19.13
C ARG A 275 -2.78 1.69 -18.00
N GLU A 276 -1.64 1.82 -17.32
CA GLU A 276 -1.43 2.87 -16.30
C GLU A 276 -1.10 4.23 -16.93
N ILE A 277 -0.45 4.27 -18.09
CA ILE A 277 -0.23 5.52 -18.86
C ILE A 277 -1.56 6.00 -19.42
N ASP A 278 -2.37 5.09 -19.97
CA ASP A 278 -3.69 5.44 -20.50
C ASP A 278 -4.64 5.93 -19.39
N ARG A 279 -4.59 5.30 -18.22
CA ARG A 279 -5.31 5.81 -17.03
C ARG A 279 -4.78 7.16 -16.57
N LEU A 280 -3.47 7.38 -16.58
CA LEU A 280 -2.89 8.67 -16.22
C LEU A 280 -3.22 9.76 -17.24
N ARG A 281 -3.39 9.42 -18.53
CA ARG A 281 -3.88 10.32 -19.57
C ARG A 281 -5.35 10.68 -19.33
N ALA A 282 -6.20 9.69 -19.04
CA ALA A 282 -7.60 9.94 -18.68
C ALA A 282 -7.74 10.79 -17.40
N ASP A 283 -6.92 10.51 -16.38
CA ASP A 283 -6.88 11.30 -15.14
C ASP A 283 -6.36 12.73 -15.41
N LEU A 284 -5.40 12.89 -16.32
CA LEU A 284 -4.90 14.19 -16.75
C LEU A 284 -5.96 14.98 -17.53
N GLU A 285 -6.71 14.34 -18.43
CA GLU A 285 -7.83 14.95 -19.17
C GLU A 285 -8.92 15.43 -18.19
N SER A 286 -9.27 14.61 -17.19
CA SER A 286 -10.20 14.98 -16.11
C SER A 286 -9.67 16.15 -15.27
N LEU A 287 -8.36 16.17 -15.00
CA LEU A 287 -7.70 17.26 -14.29
C LEU A 287 -7.70 18.56 -15.12
N GLN A 288 -7.46 18.48 -16.43
CA GLN A 288 -7.52 19.60 -17.38
C GLN A 288 -8.95 20.16 -17.48
N PHE A 289 -9.95 19.29 -17.60
CA PHE A 289 -11.37 19.67 -17.60
C PHE A 289 -11.76 20.37 -16.28
N SER A 290 -11.32 19.82 -15.15
CA SER A 290 -11.56 20.42 -13.83
C SER A 290 -10.88 21.79 -13.68
N LEU A 291 -9.69 21.94 -14.26
CA LEU A 291 -8.95 23.20 -14.27
C LEU A 291 -9.65 24.25 -15.14
N GLN A 292 -10.15 23.86 -16.31
CA GLN A 292 -10.88 24.72 -17.24
C GLN A 292 -12.24 25.17 -16.67
N THR A 293 -12.98 24.25 -16.05
CA THR A 293 -14.23 24.55 -15.31
C THR A 293 -13.98 25.58 -14.20
N VAL A 294 -12.83 25.50 -13.56
CA VAL A 294 -12.44 26.44 -12.51
C VAL A 294 -11.96 27.77 -13.10
N GLU A 295 -11.26 27.77 -14.23
CA GLU A 295 -10.84 28.98 -14.95
C GLU A 295 -12.03 29.86 -15.32
N GLU A 296 -13.08 29.27 -15.91
CA GLU A 296 -14.32 29.95 -16.27
C GLU A 296 -14.99 30.64 -15.06
N LYS A 297 -15.00 29.96 -13.90
CA LYS A 297 -15.54 30.50 -12.64
C LYS A 297 -14.61 31.56 -12.02
N LEU A 298 -13.31 31.47 -12.26
CA LEU A 298 -12.31 32.43 -11.78
C LEU A 298 -12.34 33.75 -12.57
N THR A 299 -12.66 33.70 -13.87
CA THR A 299 -12.84 34.88 -14.71
C THR A 299 -14.04 35.73 -14.29
N SER A 300 -15.06 35.14 -13.67
CA SER A 300 -16.27 35.84 -13.22
C SER A 300 -16.20 36.42 -11.79
N ALA A 301 -15.38 35.87 -10.88
CA ALA A 301 -15.37 36.30 -9.47
C ALA A 301 -14.06 36.05 -8.67
N GLY A 302 -12.95 35.64 -9.29
CA GLY A 302 -11.84 35.05 -8.52
C GLY A 302 -10.96 35.99 -7.69
N SER A 303 -10.83 35.69 -6.39
CA SER A 303 -9.86 36.34 -5.48
C SER A 303 -8.39 36.19 -5.92
N PRO A 304 -7.47 37.11 -5.52
CA PRO A 304 -6.04 37.01 -5.86
C PRO A 304 -5.38 35.70 -5.38
N ALA A 305 -5.85 35.16 -4.25
CA ALA A 305 -5.39 33.88 -3.71
C ALA A 305 -5.82 32.69 -4.59
N ALA A 306 -7.06 32.72 -5.09
CA ALA A 306 -7.56 31.73 -6.05
C ALA A 306 -6.76 31.81 -7.37
N LYS A 307 -6.53 33.02 -7.91
CA LYS A 307 -5.71 33.22 -9.12
C LYS A 307 -4.30 32.64 -8.98
N LYS A 308 -3.68 32.77 -7.80
CA LYS A 308 -2.33 32.22 -7.53
C LYS A 308 -2.32 30.69 -7.42
N LEU A 309 -3.35 30.10 -6.80
CA LEU A 309 -3.51 28.65 -6.70
C LEU A 309 -3.84 28.01 -8.05
N TYR A 310 -4.66 28.68 -8.86
CA TYR A 310 -4.95 28.30 -10.24
C TYR A 310 -3.68 28.21 -11.08
N ARG A 311 -2.85 29.26 -11.10
CA ARG A 311 -1.56 29.25 -11.84
C ARG A 311 -0.66 28.10 -11.42
N ARG A 312 -0.55 27.83 -10.11
CA ARG A 312 0.22 26.69 -9.59
C ARG A 312 -0.34 25.33 -10.03
N ALA A 313 -1.66 25.17 -10.08
CA ALA A 313 -2.29 23.95 -10.57
C ALA A 313 -2.07 23.79 -12.08
N ALA A 314 -2.19 24.86 -12.86
CA ALA A 314 -1.90 24.89 -14.30
C ALA A 314 -0.44 24.52 -14.61
N ASP A 315 0.52 25.07 -13.85
CA ASP A 315 1.93 24.73 -13.99
C ASP A 315 2.20 23.25 -13.69
N LEU A 316 1.51 22.69 -12.68
CA LEU A 316 1.63 21.27 -12.35
C LEU A 316 1.05 20.38 -13.46
N VAL A 317 -0.07 20.76 -14.08
CA VAL A 317 -0.66 20.05 -15.22
C VAL A 317 0.35 19.94 -16.38
N ARG A 318 1.01 21.05 -16.75
CA ARG A 318 2.06 21.04 -17.81
C ARG A 318 3.25 20.15 -17.45
N VAL A 319 3.65 20.14 -16.18
CA VAL A 319 4.74 19.28 -15.71
C VAL A 319 4.33 17.80 -15.70
N ILE A 320 3.07 17.49 -15.38
CA ILE A 320 2.51 16.14 -15.45
C ILE A 320 2.49 15.64 -16.90
N GLU A 321 2.05 16.47 -17.85
CA GLU A 321 2.13 16.17 -19.29
C GLU A 321 3.55 15.84 -19.73
N GLY A 322 4.53 16.68 -19.37
CA GLY A 322 5.92 16.44 -19.70
C GLY A 322 6.47 15.14 -19.09
N HIS A 323 5.99 14.76 -17.90
CA HIS A 323 6.34 13.46 -17.31
C HIS A 323 5.64 12.29 -18.01
N ILE A 324 4.37 12.42 -18.41
CA ILE A 324 3.64 11.39 -19.16
C ILE A 324 4.26 11.16 -20.53
N GLN A 325 4.60 12.22 -21.27
CA GLN A 325 5.26 12.14 -22.58
C GLN A 325 6.63 11.46 -22.51
N ARG A 326 7.37 11.63 -21.40
CA ARG A 326 8.66 10.99 -21.14
C ARG A 326 8.54 9.60 -20.49
N GLY A 327 7.33 9.06 -20.32
CA GLY A 327 7.08 7.77 -19.67
C GLY A 327 7.33 7.74 -18.15
N GLN A 328 7.49 8.91 -17.51
CA GLN A 328 7.78 9.07 -16.10
C GLN A 328 6.51 9.04 -15.23
N ILE A 329 5.90 7.87 -15.12
CA ILE A 329 4.61 7.62 -14.44
C ILE A 329 4.60 8.02 -12.95
N ARG A 330 5.65 7.67 -12.19
CA ARG A 330 5.70 7.94 -10.73
C ARG A 330 5.75 9.44 -10.41
N PRO A 331 6.62 10.25 -11.05
CA PRO A 331 6.58 11.71 -10.95
C PRO A 331 5.23 12.30 -11.38
N ALA A 332 4.66 11.81 -12.49
CA ALA A 332 3.35 12.26 -12.98
C ALA A 332 2.25 12.03 -11.92
N ARG A 333 2.15 10.81 -11.36
CA ARG A 333 1.12 10.47 -10.38
C ARG A 333 1.21 11.23 -9.07
N ARG A 334 2.44 11.44 -8.55
CA ARG A 334 2.64 12.26 -7.34
C ARG A 334 2.18 13.69 -7.58
N LYS A 335 2.57 14.28 -8.71
CA LYS A 335 2.16 15.64 -9.07
C LYS A 335 0.66 15.74 -9.38
N MET A 336 0.05 14.69 -9.95
CA MET A 336 -1.39 14.58 -10.17
C MET A 336 -2.17 14.65 -8.85
N PHE A 337 -1.72 13.94 -7.83
CA PHE A 337 -2.31 14.00 -6.49
C PHE A 337 -2.24 15.42 -5.89
N TYR A 338 -1.10 16.10 -6.02
CA TYR A 338 -0.95 17.48 -5.57
C TYR A 338 -1.81 18.46 -6.36
N ALA A 339 -1.91 18.30 -7.67
CA ALA A 339 -2.76 19.13 -8.52
C ALA A 339 -4.24 18.95 -8.15
N ASN A 340 -4.71 17.73 -7.92
CA ASN A 340 -6.06 17.45 -7.42
C ASN A 340 -6.34 18.10 -6.06
N GLN A 341 -5.39 18.07 -5.12
CA GLN A 341 -5.56 18.77 -3.84
C GLN A 341 -5.63 20.30 -3.99
N LEU A 342 -4.87 20.86 -4.93
CA LEU A 342 -4.91 22.29 -5.22
C LEU A 342 -6.22 22.68 -5.88
N ILE A 343 -6.71 21.89 -6.84
CA ILE A 343 -8.02 22.09 -7.48
C ILE A 343 -9.16 21.97 -6.46
N LEU A 344 -9.14 21.00 -5.54
CA LEU A 344 -10.15 20.91 -4.48
C LEU A 344 -10.13 22.11 -3.52
N LYS A 345 -8.94 22.64 -3.20
CA LYS A 345 -8.81 23.88 -2.42
C LYS A 345 -9.30 25.10 -3.21
N LEU A 346 -9.07 25.10 -4.52
CA LEU A 346 -9.49 26.14 -5.44
C LEU A 346 -11.02 26.16 -5.59
N TYR A 347 -11.64 24.99 -5.77
CA TYR A 347 -13.09 24.81 -5.72
C TYR A 347 -13.67 25.35 -4.42
N ARG A 348 -13.10 25.00 -3.26
CA ARG A 348 -13.57 25.54 -1.96
C ARG A 348 -13.41 27.05 -1.82
N LEU A 349 -12.41 27.65 -2.46
CA LEU A 349 -12.19 29.09 -2.44
C LEU A 349 -13.11 29.84 -3.39
N ILE A 350 -13.51 29.22 -4.49
CA ILE A 350 -14.44 29.77 -5.48
C ILE A 350 -15.89 29.54 -5.03
N GLU A 351 -16.21 28.36 -4.50
CA GLU A 351 -17.50 28.01 -3.89
C GLU A 351 -17.71 28.68 -2.53
N GLY A 352 -16.63 29.14 -1.89
CA GLY A 352 -16.67 29.97 -0.68
C GLY A 352 -17.38 31.31 -0.88
N GLU A 353 -17.57 31.75 -2.13
CA GLU A 353 -18.35 32.95 -2.48
C GLU A 353 -19.77 32.62 -2.98
N GLU A 354 -20.13 31.36 -3.22
CA GLU A 354 -21.45 30.94 -3.76
C GLU A 354 -22.29 30.06 -2.80
N ALA A 355 -21.82 29.80 -1.56
CA ALA A 355 -22.45 28.90 -0.58
C ALA A 355 -23.85 29.33 -0.07
N SER A 356 -24.43 30.39 -0.62
CA SER A 356 -25.72 30.96 -0.25
C SER A 356 -26.75 30.95 -1.40
N ARG A 357 -26.46 30.28 -2.53
CA ARG A 357 -27.44 30.17 -3.62
C ARG A 357 -28.61 29.24 -3.23
N PRO A 358 -29.88 29.69 -3.38
CA PRO A 358 -31.06 28.96 -2.92
C PRO A 358 -31.19 27.53 -3.47
N GLU A 359 -30.88 27.35 -4.75
CA GLU A 359 -31.06 26.08 -5.48
C GLU A 359 -30.06 25.01 -5.02
N ILE A 360 -28.82 25.43 -4.72
CA ILE A 360 -27.76 24.55 -4.24
C ILE A 360 -28.04 24.11 -2.80
N LEU A 361 -28.51 25.02 -1.94
CA LEU A 361 -28.86 24.72 -0.55
C LEU A 361 -30.06 23.78 -0.45
N LYS A 362 -31.08 23.95 -1.32
CA LYS A 362 -32.23 23.04 -1.39
C LYS A 362 -31.80 21.62 -1.79
N ARG A 363 -30.97 21.49 -2.82
CA ARG A 363 -30.44 20.18 -3.25
C ARG A 363 -29.58 19.51 -2.19
N GLN A 364 -28.71 20.29 -1.53
CA GLN A 364 -27.88 19.78 -0.43
C GLN A 364 -28.72 19.33 0.77
N LEU A 365 -29.82 20.03 1.08
CA LEU A 365 -30.74 19.62 2.13
C LEU A 365 -31.47 18.31 1.79
N GLU A 366 -31.92 18.15 0.55
CA GLU A 366 -32.54 16.90 0.08
C GLU A 366 -31.57 15.71 0.21
N THR A 367 -30.35 15.83 -0.34
CA THR A 367 -29.33 14.79 -0.24
C THR A 367 -28.99 14.46 1.22
N ALA A 368 -28.85 15.48 2.07
CA ALA A 368 -28.55 15.27 3.48
C ALA A 368 -29.70 14.54 4.21
N ARG A 369 -30.97 14.84 3.88
CA ARG A 369 -32.12 14.12 4.46
C ARG A 369 -32.15 12.66 4.03
N GLU A 370 -31.86 12.36 2.77
CA GLU A 370 -31.73 10.98 2.28
C GLU A 370 -30.59 10.23 2.99
N ASP A 371 -29.45 10.88 3.19
CA ASP A 371 -28.31 10.32 3.92
C ASP A 371 -28.68 10.04 5.39
N LEU A 372 -29.42 10.95 6.05
CA LEU A 372 -29.89 10.76 7.43
C LEU A 372 -30.82 9.55 7.55
N GLU A 373 -31.76 9.37 6.61
CA GLU A 373 -32.64 8.20 6.57
C GLU A 373 -31.85 6.90 6.37
N GLY A 374 -30.79 6.95 5.55
CA GLY A 374 -29.83 5.84 5.42
C GLY A 374 -29.13 5.49 6.74
N LEU A 375 -28.79 6.50 7.54
CA LEU A 375 -28.17 6.32 8.86
C LEU A 375 -29.15 5.82 9.93
N LYS A 376 -30.41 6.28 9.93
CA LYS A 376 -31.46 5.81 10.85
C LYS A 376 -31.81 4.34 10.66
N ARG A 377 -31.71 3.81 9.44
CA ARG A 377 -31.95 2.38 9.13
C ARG A 377 -30.87 1.43 9.66
N ARG A 378 -29.72 1.96 10.09
CA ARG A 378 -28.62 1.21 10.70
C ARG A 378 -28.14 1.98 11.94
N PRO A 379 -28.91 1.99 13.04
CA PRO A 379 -28.52 2.70 14.25
C PRO A 379 -27.27 2.06 14.86
N ALA A 380 -26.46 2.88 15.51
CA ALA A 380 -25.28 2.41 16.22
C ALA A 380 -25.67 1.92 17.63
N ASP A 381 -25.04 0.83 18.10
CA ASP A 381 -25.35 0.17 19.37
C ASP A 381 -24.67 0.88 20.58
N TRP A 382 -24.99 2.15 20.83
CA TRP A 382 -24.50 2.89 22.01
C TRP A 382 -25.55 3.84 22.60
N GLU A 383 -25.43 4.10 23.91
CA GLU A 383 -26.40 4.84 24.70
C GLU A 383 -26.27 6.36 24.42
N GLY A 384 -26.98 6.81 23.38
CA GLY A 384 -26.97 8.20 22.91
C GLY A 384 -26.95 8.36 21.39
N ALA A 385 -26.84 7.25 20.64
CA ALA A 385 -26.89 7.24 19.17
C ALA A 385 -28.13 7.96 18.64
N GLN A 386 -29.27 7.72 19.29
CA GLN A 386 -30.54 8.33 18.95
C GLN A 386 -30.53 9.85 19.13
N ARG A 387 -30.01 10.35 20.26
CA ARG A 387 -29.89 11.80 20.52
C ARG A 387 -28.92 12.49 19.55
N PHE A 388 -27.88 11.78 19.11
CA PHE A 388 -26.96 12.29 18.10
C PHE A 388 -27.62 12.38 16.71
N LEU A 389 -28.43 11.39 16.33
CA LEU A 389 -29.26 11.43 15.13
C LEU A 389 -30.30 12.56 15.19
N GLU A 390 -30.95 12.76 16.34
CA GLU A 390 -31.87 13.87 16.58
C GLU A 390 -31.18 15.25 16.46
N MET A 391 -29.89 15.34 16.80
CA MET A 391 -29.12 16.57 16.62
C MET A 391 -28.81 16.86 15.14
N ILE A 392 -28.54 15.81 14.35
CA ILE A 392 -28.38 15.91 12.91
C ILE A 392 -29.70 16.38 12.29
N GLU A 393 -30.80 15.71 12.65
CA GLU A 393 -32.16 16.02 12.20
C GLU A 393 -32.55 17.46 12.53
N SER A 394 -32.36 17.87 13.79
CA SER A 394 -32.64 19.23 14.25
C SER A 394 -31.86 20.29 13.46
N ASN A 395 -30.63 20.01 13.03
CA ASN A 395 -29.86 20.93 12.20
C ASN A 395 -30.33 20.94 10.75
N LEU A 396 -30.79 19.82 10.19
CA LEU A 396 -31.40 19.79 8.85
C LEU A 396 -32.74 20.53 8.82
N ASP A 397 -33.55 20.40 9.86
CA ASP A 397 -34.83 21.11 9.95
C ASP A 397 -34.63 22.61 10.09
N LYS A 398 -33.69 23.04 10.92
CA LYS A 398 -33.28 24.46 10.99
C LYS A 398 -32.70 24.97 9.67
N ALA A 399 -31.96 24.14 8.92
CA ALA A 399 -31.54 24.51 7.57
C ALA A 399 -32.73 24.67 6.63
N GLY A 400 -33.73 23.80 6.69
CA GLY A 400 -34.97 23.91 5.92
C GLY A 400 -35.79 25.14 6.26
N GLU A 401 -35.94 25.46 7.55
CA GLU A 401 -36.59 26.69 8.02
C GLU A 401 -35.85 27.93 7.53
N ALA A 402 -34.52 27.96 7.63
CA ALA A 402 -33.71 29.07 7.15
C ALA A 402 -33.80 29.22 5.60
N ILE A 403 -33.88 28.11 4.86
CA ILE A 403 -34.15 28.14 3.40
C ILE A 403 -35.53 28.73 3.11
N ASN A 404 -36.56 28.36 3.88
CA ASN A 404 -37.92 28.89 3.71
C ASN A 404 -38.02 30.37 4.06
N ARG A 405 -37.23 30.84 5.04
CA ARG A 405 -37.11 32.25 5.44
C ARG A 405 -36.14 33.06 4.57
N GLN A 406 -35.51 32.44 3.57
CA GLN A 406 -34.48 33.05 2.70
C GLN A 406 -33.21 33.50 3.45
N GLU A 407 -32.93 32.92 4.61
CA GLU A 407 -31.77 33.17 5.45
C GLU A 407 -30.59 32.27 5.03
N TRP A 408 -30.08 32.48 3.82
CA TRP A 408 -29.17 31.55 3.13
C TRP A 408 -27.86 31.26 3.86
N LEU A 409 -27.30 32.25 4.56
CA LEU A 409 -26.07 32.08 5.36
C LEU A 409 -26.32 31.16 6.56
N GLN A 410 -27.47 31.28 7.21
CA GLN A 410 -27.85 30.42 8.33
C GLN A 410 -28.17 29.00 7.84
N ALA A 411 -28.87 28.87 6.71
CA ALA A 411 -29.10 27.58 6.06
C ALA A 411 -27.79 26.85 5.73
N ALA A 412 -26.83 27.57 5.14
CA ALA A 412 -25.52 27.02 4.81
C ALA A 412 -24.71 26.61 6.06
N ALA A 413 -24.82 27.38 7.15
CA ALA A 413 -24.17 27.06 8.42
C ALA A 413 -24.75 25.78 9.04
N HIS A 414 -26.08 25.65 9.08
CA HIS A 414 -26.78 24.46 9.56
C HIS A 414 -26.47 23.22 8.72
N LEU A 415 -26.45 23.32 7.39
CA LEU A 415 -26.10 22.22 6.49
C LEU A 415 -24.64 21.77 6.65
N ARG A 416 -23.70 22.72 6.72
CA ARG A 416 -22.28 22.41 6.97
C ARG A 416 -22.10 21.66 8.28
N LEU A 417 -22.85 22.03 9.30
CA LEU A 417 -22.81 21.36 10.59
C LEU A 417 -23.41 19.96 10.53
N ALA A 418 -24.60 19.79 9.95
CA ALA A 418 -25.26 18.50 9.80
C ALA A 418 -24.37 17.49 9.04
N ASN A 419 -23.75 17.92 7.93
CA ASN A 419 -22.84 17.07 7.16
C ASN A 419 -21.60 16.64 7.95
N ARG A 420 -21.04 17.52 8.80
CA ARG A 420 -19.92 17.15 9.70
C ARG A 420 -20.35 16.09 10.72
N LEU A 421 -21.55 16.25 11.30
CA LEU A 421 -22.11 15.30 12.25
C LEU A 421 -22.38 13.94 11.57
N MET A 422 -22.97 13.91 10.37
CA MET A 422 -23.22 12.69 9.60
C MET A 422 -21.93 11.92 9.26
N VAL A 423 -20.90 12.60 8.75
CA VAL A 423 -19.60 11.96 8.46
C VAL A 423 -19.01 11.35 9.74
N ARG A 424 -19.25 11.99 10.89
CA ARG A 424 -18.77 11.48 12.17
C ARG A 424 -19.52 10.25 12.63
N TYR A 425 -20.84 10.27 12.54
CA TYR A 425 -21.72 9.14 12.83
C TYR A 425 -21.41 7.94 11.92
N HIS A 426 -21.23 8.18 10.62
CA HIS A 426 -20.87 7.14 9.66
C HIS A 426 -19.50 6.50 9.95
N ARG A 427 -18.50 7.29 10.38
CA ARG A 427 -17.22 6.75 10.85
C ARG A 427 -17.35 5.85 12.07
N TRP A 428 -18.39 6.04 12.89
CA TRP A 428 -18.63 5.18 14.05
C TRP A 428 -19.31 3.88 13.65
N LEU A 429 -20.27 3.91 12.73
CA LEU A 429 -20.85 2.69 12.15
C LEU A 429 -19.81 1.77 11.48
N LEU A 430 -18.75 2.35 10.92
CA LEU A 430 -17.69 1.62 10.22
C LEU A 430 -16.55 1.15 11.14
N LYS A 431 -16.57 1.48 12.44
CA LYS A 431 -15.52 1.08 13.39
C LYS A 431 -15.88 -0.25 14.05
N THR A 432 -14.99 -1.24 13.92
CA THR A 432 -15.06 -2.55 14.58
C THR A 432 -14.17 -2.66 15.83
N GLU A 433 -13.43 -1.62 16.20
CA GLU A 433 -12.50 -1.63 17.34
C GLU A 433 -12.69 -0.39 18.22
N LEU A 434 -12.92 -0.61 19.52
CA LEU A 434 -12.92 0.41 20.58
C LEU A 434 -11.48 0.79 20.92
N ARG A 435 -11.13 2.06 20.81
CA ARG A 435 -9.87 2.59 21.33
C ARG A 435 -10.02 2.77 22.84
N THR A 436 -9.12 2.17 23.62
CA THR A 436 -9.09 2.39 25.06
C THR A 436 -8.49 3.77 25.37
N PHE A 437 -9.22 4.55 26.16
CA PHE A 437 -8.79 5.86 26.63
C PHE A 437 -8.84 5.86 28.16
N SER A 438 -7.91 6.56 28.81
CA SER A 438 -7.99 6.69 30.26
C SER A 438 -9.11 7.67 30.64
N ARG A 439 -9.85 7.33 31.68
CA ARG A 439 -10.95 8.15 32.21
C ARG A 439 -10.46 9.55 32.61
N GLU A 440 -9.25 9.65 33.16
CA GLU A 440 -8.59 10.90 33.55
C GLU A 440 -8.28 11.83 32.37
N GLN A 441 -7.79 11.28 31.25
CA GLN A 441 -7.51 12.07 30.05
C GLN A 441 -8.79 12.70 29.49
N ILE A 442 -9.87 11.93 29.45
CA ILE A 442 -11.16 12.39 28.94
C ILE A 442 -11.80 13.39 29.90
N ALA A 443 -11.71 13.17 31.21
CA ALA A 443 -12.15 14.14 32.21
C ALA A 443 -11.45 15.50 32.00
N THR A 444 -10.16 15.47 31.71
CA THR A 444 -9.37 16.69 31.44
C THR A 444 -9.80 17.37 30.13
N GLU A 445 -10.03 16.61 29.05
CA GLU A 445 -10.53 17.17 27.77
C GLU A 445 -11.94 17.78 27.93
N LEU A 446 -12.82 17.12 28.70
CA LEU A 446 -14.20 17.57 28.96
C LEU A 446 -14.23 18.81 29.87
N GLN A 447 -13.38 18.85 30.89
CA GLN A 447 -13.21 20.03 31.75
C GLN A 447 -12.68 21.24 30.96
N ARG A 448 -11.74 21.03 30.04
CA ARG A 448 -11.26 22.09 29.13
C ARG A 448 -12.38 22.61 28.24
N LEU A 449 -13.25 21.75 27.73
CA LEU A 449 -14.41 22.16 26.93
C LEU A 449 -15.41 22.97 27.78
N SER A 450 -15.69 22.55 29.02
CA SER A 450 -16.54 23.32 29.96
C SER A 450 -16.01 24.73 30.17
N GLN A 451 -14.72 24.86 30.51
CA GLN A 451 -14.08 26.16 30.73
C GLN A 451 -14.06 27.03 29.47
N LEU A 452 -13.94 26.42 28.28
CA LEU A 452 -14.05 27.15 27.02
C LEU A 452 -15.48 27.65 26.78
N LEU A 453 -16.50 26.83 27.04
CA LEU A 453 -17.90 27.22 26.88
C LEU A 453 -18.33 28.30 27.87
N GLU A 454 -17.85 28.24 29.12
CA GLU A 454 -18.08 29.27 30.15
C GLU A 454 -17.47 30.62 29.75
N ARG A 455 -16.20 30.62 29.34
CA ARG A 455 -15.52 31.85 28.86
C ARG A 455 -16.19 32.47 27.64
N LEU A 456 -16.73 31.64 26.75
CA LEU A 456 -17.45 32.09 25.56
C LEU A 456 -18.88 32.54 25.86
N ALA A 457 -19.46 32.13 27.00
CA ALA A 457 -20.76 32.61 27.48
C ALA A 457 -20.69 34.05 28.00
N GLU A 458 -19.57 34.40 28.63
CA GLU A 458 -19.30 35.72 29.24
C GLU A 458 -18.76 36.76 28.22
N GLY A 459 -18.40 36.31 27.01
CA GLY A 459 -17.85 37.16 25.95
C GLY A 459 -18.91 38.01 25.22
N PRO A 460 -18.48 39.03 24.43
CA PRO A 460 -19.39 39.84 23.65
C PRO A 460 -20.21 38.99 22.67
N GLN A 461 -21.52 39.25 22.58
CA GLN A 461 -22.42 38.52 21.69
C GLN A 461 -22.00 38.65 20.22
N ALA A 462 -21.22 37.70 19.74
CA ALA A 462 -20.80 37.61 18.36
C ALA A 462 -21.97 37.15 17.43
N ASP A 463 -21.69 37.29 16.14
CA ASP A 463 -22.54 37.05 14.96
C ASP A 463 -23.42 35.78 15.04
N ALA A 464 -24.51 35.73 14.27
CA ALA A 464 -25.47 34.62 14.25
C ALA A 464 -24.80 33.25 14.02
N GLU A 465 -23.73 33.20 13.21
CA GLU A 465 -22.96 31.98 12.98
C GLU A 465 -22.19 31.52 14.23
N PHE A 466 -21.72 32.45 15.06
CA PHE A 466 -21.06 32.13 16.33
C PHE A 466 -22.07 31.57 17.34
N ARG A 467 -23.25 32.20 17.48
CA ARG A 467 -24.31 31.71 18.38
C ARG A 467 -24.75 30.29 18.03
N LEU A 468 -24.83 30.00 16.73
CA LEU A 468 -25.16 28.67 16.20
C LEU A 468 -24.08 27.64 16.52
N ARG A 469 -22.79 27.99 16.33
CA ARG A 469 -21.67 27.13 16.70
C ARG A 469 -21.62 26.87 18.20
N TYR A 470 -21.89 27.89 19.01
CA TYR A 470 -21.93 27.80 20.46
C TYR A 470 -23.05 26.87 20.95
N GLN A 471 -24.30 27.09 20.53
CA GLN A 471 -25.43 26.24 20.92
C GLN A 471 -25.21 24.75 20.61
N ASN A 472 -24.66 24.45 19.44
CA ASN A 472 -24.37 23.07 19.05
C ASN A 472 -23.16 22.50 19.80
N ALA A 473 -22.15 23.31 20.13
CA ALA A 473 -21.05 22.89 20.98
C ALA A 473 -21.51 22.58 22.42
N THR A 474 -22.46 23.35 22.97
CA THR A 474 -23.10 23.07 24.26
C THR A 474 -23.87 21.76 24.24
N ARG A 475 -24.68 21.52 23.21
CA ARG A 475 -25.44 20.26 23.09
C ARG A 475 -24.53 19.04 22.90
N LEU A 476 -23.40 19.20 22.21
CA LEU A 476 -22.38 18.15 22.11
C LEU A 476 -21.62 17.93 23.42
N TYR A 477 -21.43 18.97 24.24
CA TYR A 477 -20.86 18.86 25.58
C TYR A 477 -21.78 18.06 26.51
N GLU A 478 -23.09 18.34 26.50
CA GLU A 478 -24.09 17.58 27.27
C GLU A 478 -24.04 16.08 26.93
N LEU A 479 -24.08 15.74 25.63
CA LEU A 479 -23.95 14.34 25.19
C LEU A 479 -22.59 13.73 25.54
N ALA A 480 -21.51 14.51 25.51
CA ALA A 480 -20.19 14.03 25.92
C ALA A 480 -20.15 13.71 27.43
N GLN A 481 -20.84 14.50 28.23
CA GLN A 481 -20.93 14.32 29.68
C GLN A 481 -21.76 13.08 30.04
N GLU A 482 -22.86 12.84 29.33
CA GLU A 482 -23.66 11.61 29.47
C GLU A 482 -22.87 10.37 29.07
N ALA A 483 -22.19 10.40 27.91
CA ALA A 483 -21.32 9.31 27.46
C ALA A 483 -20.18 9.04 28.45
N TYR A 484 -19.63 10.08 29.09
CA TYR A 484 -18.62 9.94 30.14
C TYR A 484 -19.17 9.25 31.40
N GLN A 485 -20.41 9.54 31.78
CA GLN A 485 -21.09 8.91 32.91
C GLN A 485 -21.42 7.44 32.64
N ALA A 486 -21.85 7.12 31.41
CA ALA A 486 -22.12 5.75 30.95
C ALA A 486 -20.85 4.89 30.76
N GLY A 487 -19.65 5.48 30.87
CA GLY A 487 -18.38 4.78 30.65
C GLY A 487 -17.99 4.65 29.17
N GLU A 488 -18.71 5.31 28.27
CA GLU A 488 -18.46 5.37 26.84
C GLU A 488 -17.38 6.40 26.49
N LEU A 489 -16.15 6.11 26.91
CA LEU A 489 -15.02 7.02 26.90
C LEU A 489 -14.62 7.51 25.49
N GLU A 490 -14.63 6.66 24.48
CA GLU A 490 -14.34 7.06 23.09
C GLU A 490 -15.39 8.03 22.54
N ILE A 491 -16.64 7.82 22.93
CA ILE A 491 -17.80 8.58 22.48
C ILE A 491 -17.70 10.00 23.01
N CYS A 492 -17.55 10.11 24.33
CA CYS A 492 -17.28 11.38 25.01
C CYS A 492 -16.14 12.16 24.34
N ARG A 493 -15.04 11.49 24.01
CA ARG A 493 -13.87 12.15 23.42
C ARG A 493 -14.15 12.79 22.06
N GLU A 494 -14.81 12.08 21.15
CA GLU A 494 -15.02 12.62 19.81
C GLU A 494 -16.08 13.72 19.80
N LEU A 495 -17.08 13.61 20.69
CA LEU A 495 -18.05 14.68 20.94
C LEU A 495 -17.34 15.94 21.46
N THR A 496 -16.46 15.77 22.45
CA THR A 496 -15.64 16.84 23.02
C THR A 496 -14.78 17.52 21.95
N ARG A 497 -14.11 16.74 21.11
CA ARG A 497 -13.29 17.27 20.00
C ARG A 497 -14.11 17.99 18.94
N LEU A 498 -15.29 17.46 18.61
CA LEU A 498 -16.17 18.09 17.65
C LEU A 498 -16.67 19.42 18.18
N ALA A 499 -17.10 19.47 19.45
CA ALA A 499 -17.49 20.69 20.13
C ALA A 499 -16.36 21.73 20.09
N ILE A 500 -15.14 21.36 20.51
CA ILE A 500 -13.97 22.27 20.46
C ILE A 500 -13.76 22.83 19.04
N LYS A 501 -13.76 21.99 18.01
CA LYS A 501 -13.60 22.41 16.61
C LYS A 501 -14.70 23.36 16.13
N LEU A 502 -15.92 23.18 16.61
CA LEU A 502 -17.03 24.04 16.23
C LEU A 502 -16.84 25.46 16.76
N ILE A 503 -16.35 25.61 17.98
CA ILE A 503 -16.12 26.92 18.61
C ILE A 503 -14.76 27.55 18.23
N THR A 504 -13.72 26.76 17.92
CA THR A 504 -12.41 27.29 17.51
C THR A 504 -12.25 27.53 16.01
N GLY A 505 -13.08 26.90 15.16
CA GLY A 505 -13.03 27.07 13.71
C GLY A 505 -11.92 26.28 12.98
N GLU A 506 -11.18 25.43 13.71
CA GLU A 506 -10.17 24.47 13.20
C GLU A 506 -10.78 23.10 12.86
#